data_AF-A0AAE3G315-F1
#
_entry.id   AF-A0AAE3G315-F1
#
_cell.length_a   1.000
_cell.length_b   1.000
_cell.length_c   1.000
_cell.angle_alpha   90.00
_cell.angle_beta   90.00
_cell.angle_gamma   90.00
#
_symmetry.space_group_name_H-M   'P 1'
#
loop_
_entity.id
_entity.type
_entity.pdbx_description
1 polymer ?
#
loop_
_entity_poly.entity_id
_entity_poly.type
_entity_poly.pdbx_seq_one_letter_code
_entity_poly.pdbx_strand_id
1 'polypeptide(L)'
;MTEQTPVEQIPGPADAYVQHLGRLKGAVQAMREMREPDVDQLLPLVKAGTEAYEACVARIEQVTRALEGLGIEGADAAPSAGEEPGV
;
A
#
# COMPACT_ATOMS: atom_id res chain seq x y z
N MET A 1 -39.67 -17.02 8.03
CA MET A 1 -38.76 -16.97 6.86
C MET A 1 -38.26 -15.54 6.79
N THR A 2 -37.13 -15.25 7.45
CA THR A 2 -36.57 -13.90 7.48
C THR A 2 -35.54 -13.82 6.37
N GLU A 3 -35.83 -12.98 5.39
CA GLU A 3 -35.03 -12.76 4.18
C GLU A 3 -33.62 -12.29 4.57
N GLN A 4 -32.62 -13.12 4.27
CA GLN A 4 -31.22 -12.74 4.33
C GLN A 4 -30.90 -11.90 3.09
N THR A 5 -30.79 -10.60 3.26
CA THR A 5 -30.22 -9.71 2.25
C THR A 5 -28.71 -9.97 2.21
N PRO A 6 -28.09 -10.27 1.06
CA PRO A 6 -26.65 -10.43 0.99
C PRO A 6 -26.03 -9.04 1.15
N VAL A 7 -25.35 -8.83 2.28
CA VAL A 7 -24.45 -7.68 2.45
C VAL A 7 -23.34 -7.87 1.41
N GLU A 8 -23.52 -7.22 0.28
CA GLU A 8 -22.52 -7.08 -0.76
C GLU A 8 -21.26 -6.52 -0.09
N GLN A 9 -20.21 -7.34 -0.07
CA GLN A 9 -18.92 -7.04 0.52
C GLN A 9 -18.26 -5.93 -0.31
N ILE A 10 -18.63 -4.69 -0.04
CA ILE A 10 -17.88 -3.53 -0.54
C ILE A 10 -16.64 -3.43 0.36
N PRO A 11 -15.43 -3.71 -0.14
CA PRO A 11 -14.23 -3.62 0.67
C PRO A 11 -14.11 -2.20 1.20
N GLY A 12 -14.13 -2.05 2.52
CA GLY A 12 -13.97 -0.75 3.16
C GLY A 12 -12.61 -0.12 2.83
N PRO A 13 -12.40 1.18 3.11
CA PRO A 13 -11.16 1.87 2.79
C PRO A 13 -9.91 1.27 3.47
N ALA A 14 -10.07 0.56 4.59
CA ALA A 14 -9.00 -0.22 5.21
C ALA A 14 -8.68 -1.51 4.44
N ASP A 15 -9.69 -2.16 3.86
CA ASP A 15 -9.54 -3.38 3.07
C ASP A 15 -8.81 -3.08 1.74
N ALA A 16 -9.13 -1.93 1.13
CA ALA A 16 -8.39 -1.41 -0.02
C ALA A 16 -6.90 -1.14 0.31
N TYR A 17 -6.60 -0.51 1.45
CA TYR A 17 -5.21 -0.29 1.88
C TYR A 17 -4.44 -1.59 2.07
N VAL A 18 -5.03 -2.57 2.76
CA VAL A 18 -4.41 -3.90 2.96
C VAL A 18 -4.16 -4.60 1.63
N GLN A 19 -5.10 -4.49 0.69
CA GLN A 19 -4.96 -5.04 -0.65
C GLN A 19 -3.79 -4.40 -1.42
N HIS A 20 -3.68 -3.07 -1.42
CA HIS A 20 -2.57 -2.37 -2.07
C HIS A 20 -1.23 -2.69 -1.41
N LEU A 21 -1.16 -2.73 -0.08
CA LEU A 21 0.04 -3.14 0.64
C LEU A 21 0.46 -4.57 0.29
N GLY A 22 -0.49 -5.49 0.14
CA GLY A 22 -0.25 -6.85 -0.32
C GLY A 22 0.35 -6.90 -1.73
N ARG A 23 -0.18 -6.12 -2.68
CA ARG A 23 0.34 -6.02 -4.05
C ARG A 23 1.76 -5.46 -4.08
N LEU A 24 2.03 -4.41 -3.31
CA LEU A 24 3.37 -3.83 -3.19
C LEU A 24 4.38 -4.86 -2.65
N LYS A 25 4.05 -5.55 -1.55
CA LYS A 25 4.90 -6.60 -0.98
C LYS A 25 5.13 -7.74 -1.97
N GLY A 26 4.09 -8.16 -2.69
CA GLY A 26 4.19 -9.20 -3.72
C GLY A 26 5.11 -8.81 -4.86
N ALA A 27 5.01 -7.57 -5.37
CA ALA A 27 5.87 -7.06 -6.42
C ALA A 27 7.35 -7.03 -5.98
N VAL A 28 7.63 -6.52 -4.77
CA VAL A 28 8.98 -6.50 -4.20
C VAL A 28 9.54 -7.90 -3.99
N GLN A 29 8.72 -8.83 -3.52
CA GLN A 29 9.15 -10.22 -3.33
C GLN A 29 9.49 -10.88 -4.67
N ALA A 30 8.64 -10.72 -5.69
CA ALA A 30 8.90 -11.24 -7.03
C ALA A 30 10.18 -10.67 -7.66
N MET A 31 10.45 -9.38 -7.46
CA MET A 31 11.70 -8.74 -7.90
C MET A 31 12.93 -9.29 -7.17
N ARG A 32 12.81 -9.62 -5.88
CA ARG A 32 13.89 -10.21 -5.08
C ARG A 32 14.19 -11.67 -5.45
N GLU A 33 13.16 -12.43 -5.83
CA GLU A 33 13.27 -13.84 -6.18
C GLU A 33 13.78 -14.05 -7.62
N MET A 34 13.74 -13.01 -8.46
CA MET A 34 14.35 -13.04 -9.79
C MET A 34 15.87 -13.20 -9.69
N ARG A 35 16.35 -14.38 -10.10
CA ARG A 35 17.78 -14.73 -10.10
C ARG A 35 18.56 -13.97 -11.17
N GLU A 36 17.92 -13.63 -12.28
CA GLU A 36 18.48 -12.81 -13.36
C GLU A 36 17.45 -11.72 -13.71
N PRO A 37 17.86 -10.45 -13.78
CA PRO A 37 16.93 -9.35 -14.04
C PRO A 37 16.46 -9.36 -15.51
N ASP A 38 15.22 -9.79 -15.71
CA ASP A 38 14.54 -9.69 -17.00
C ASP A 38 13.78 -8.35 -17.09
N VAL A 39 14.20 -7.46 -17.99
CA VAL A 39 13.68 -6.08 -18.07
C VAL A 39 12.19 -6.07 -18.39
N ASP A 40 11.74 -6.95 -19.28
CA ASP A 40 10.33 -7.06 -19.69
C ASP A 40 9.43 -7.55 -18.55
N GLN A 41 9.94 -8.37 -17.63
CA GLN A 41 9.23 -8.79 -16.41
C GLN A 41 9.38 -7.82 -15.25
N LEU A 42 10.49 -7.08 -15.15
CA LEU A 42 10.72 -6.08 -14.10
C LEU A 42 9.80 -4.87 -14.26
N LEU A 43 9.66 -4.36 -15.48
CA LEU A 43 8.87 -3.16 -15.74
C LEU A 43 7.41 -3.23 -15.23
N PRO A 44 6.64 -4.32 -15.49
CA PRO A 44 5.28 -4.43 -14.96
C PRO A 44 5.24 -4.59 -13.43
N LEU A 45 6.24 -5.25 -12.82
CA LEU A 45 6.31 -5.38 -11.36
C LEU A 45 6.61 -4.05 -10.68
N VAL A 46 7.55 -3.27 -11.22
CA VAL A 46 7.86 -1.92 -10.73
C VAL A 46 6.62 -1.03 -10.86
N LYS A 47 5.96 -1.03 -12.03
CA LYS A 47 4.75 -0.24 -12.23
C LYS A 47 3.64 -0.61 -11.23
N ALA A 48 3.35 -1.90 -11.08
CA ALA A 48 2.35 -2.38 -10.13
C ALA A 48 2.72 -2.06 -8.67
N GLY A 49 4.01 -2.13 -8.33
CA GLY A 49 4.53 -1.74 -7.02
C GLY A 49 4.33 -0.24 -6.76
N THR A 50 4.71 0.62 -7.71
CA THR A 50 4.57 2.07 -7.57
C THR A 50 3.11 2.50 -7.45
N GLU A 51 2.22 1.99 -8.29
CA GLU A 51 0.77 2.28 -8.21
C GLU A 51 0.18 1.86 -6.86
N ALA A 52 0.59 0.70 -6.35
CA ALA A 52 0.16 0.21 -5.04
C ALA A 52 0.74 1.04 -3.89
N TYR A 53 1.98 1.51 -4.01
CA TYR A 53 2.61 2.41 -3.05
C TYR A 53 1.91 3.75 -2.98
N GLU A 54 1.64 4.39 -4.13
CA GLU A 54 0.92 5.67 -4.20
C GLU A 54 -0.46 5.58 -3.55
N ALA A 55 -1.19 4.49 -3.80
CA ALA A 55 -2.48 4.25 -3.16
C ALA A 55 -2.37 4.11 -1.63
N CYS A 56 -1.31 3.47 -1.13
CA CYS A 56 -1.05 3.37 0.30
C CYS A 56 -0.74 4.74 0.92
N VAL A 57 0.13 5.53 0.27
CA VAL A 57 0.50 6.88 0.72
C VAL A 57 -0.72 7.80 0.75
N ALA A 58 -1.52 7.82 -0.32
CA ALA A 58 -2.74 8.62 -0.37
C ALA A 58 -3.70 8.29 0.78
N ARG A 59 -3.79 7.02 1.18
CA ARG A 59 -4.61 6.62 2.32
C ARG A 59 -4.03 7.10 3.65
N ILE A 60 -2.71 7.01 3.83
CA ILE A 60 -2.02 7.54 5.01
C ILE A 60 -2.30 9.04 5.12
N GLU A 61 -2.12 9.80 4.04
CA GLU A 61 -2.40 11.25 4.03
C GLU A 61 -3.84 11.58 4.39
N GLN A 62 -4.82 10.84 3.86
CA GLN A 62 -6.23 11.04 4.22
C GLN A 62 -6.49 10.81 5.70
N VAL A 63 -5.88 9.78 6.28
CA VAL A 63 -6.03 9.46 7.71
C VAL A 63 -5.31 10.51 8.56
N THR A 64 -4.09 10.91 8.19
CA THR A 64 -3.33 11.96 8.88
C THR A 64 -4.12 13.27 8.91
N ARG A 65 -4.64 13.73 7.76
CA ARG A 65 -5.46 14.95 7.69
C ARG A 65 -6.74 14.85 8.54
N ALA A 66 -7.36 13.68 8.57
CA ALA A 66 -8.53 13.44 9.42
C ALA A 66 -8.18 13.51 10.92
N LEU A 67 -7.01 12.99 11.32
CA LEU A 67 -6.52 13.05 12.70
C LEU A 67 -6.13 14.48 13.11
N GLU A 68 -5.46 15.23 12.23
CA GLU A 68 -5.12 16.64 12.42
C GLU A 68 -6.39 17.49 12.62
N GLY A 69 -7.43 17.26 11.80
CA GLY A 69 -8.72 17.93 11.94
C GLY A 69 -9.46 17.61 13.25
N LEU A 70 -9.08 16.52 13.94
CA LEU A 70 -9.60 16.12 15.24
C LEU A 70 -8.73 16.61 16.42
N GLY A 71 -7.63 17.34 16.14
CA GLY A 71 -6.70 17.83 17.16
C GLY A 71 -5.85 16.73 17.80
N ILE A 72 -5.71 15.58 17.13
CA ILE A 72 -4.84 14.48 17.55
C ILE A 72 -3.47 14.69 16.88
N GLU A 73 -2.62 15.52 17.48
CA GLU A 73 -1.24 15.72 17.04
C GLU A 73 -0.33 14.64 17.67
N GLY A 74 0.44 13.92 16.85
CA GLY A 74 1.48 12.99 17.34
C GLY A 74 1.41 11.53 16.90
N ALA A 75 0.87 11.19 15.73
CA ALA A 75 1.11 9.88 15.11
C ALA A 75 2.37 9.93 14.20
N ASP A 76 3.50 10.35 14.79
CA ASP A 76 4.80 10.32 14.12
C ASP A 76 5.27 8.87 13.99
N ALA A 77 5.23 8.34 12.76
CA ALA A 77 6.07 7.26 12.28
C ALA A 77 5.86 7.09 10.77
N ALA A 78 6.41 8.01 9.97
CA ALA A 78 6.77 7.64 8.61
C ALA A 78 8.02 6.73 8.71
N PRO A 79 8.04 5.52 8.11
CA PRO A 79 9.29 4.82 7.90
C PRO A 79 10.05 5.63 6.85
N SER A 80 11.12 6.31 7.26
CA SER A 80 12.10 6.92 6.36
C SER A 80 12.54 5.87 5.34
N ALA A 81 12.00 5.97 4.13
CA ALA A 81 12.45 5.19 3.00
C ALA A 81 13.79 5.78 2.54
N GLY A 82 14.85 5.03 2.78
CA GLY A 82 16.09 5.12 2.00
C GLY A 82 17.01 6.29 2.33
N GLU A 83 17.60 6.32 3.52
CA GLU A 83 18.93 6.89 3.67
C GLU A 83 19.93 5.75 3.40
N GLU A 84 20.41 5.67 2.17
CA GLU A 84 21.53 4.80 1.81
C GLU A 84 22.80 5.38 2.47
N PRO A 85 23.49 4.68 3.40
CA PRO A 85 24.80 5.12 3.84
C PRO A 85 25.81 4.76 2.73
N GLY A 86 26.06 5.72 1.84
CA GLY A 86 27.18 5.70 0.91
C GLY A 86 28.49 5.96 1.65
N VAL A 87 29.37 4.97 1.55
CA VAL A 87 30.78 4.84 2.01
C VAL A 87 31.63 6.11 1.95
#